data_AF-A0A7Y4WT89-F1
#
_entry.id   AF-A0A7Y4WT89-F1
#
_cell.length_a   1.000
_cell.length_b   1.000
_cell.length_c   1.000
_cell.angle_alpha   90.00
_cell.angle_beta   90.00
_cell.angle_gamma   90.00
#
_symmetry.space_group_name_H-M   'P 1'
#
loop_
_entity.id
_entity.type
_entity.pdbx_description
1 polymer ?
#
loop_
_entity_poly.entity_id
_entity_poly.type
_entity_poly.pdbx_seq_one_letter_code
_entity_poly.pdbx_strand_id
1 'polypeptide(L)'
;ALASDLPLSPTPEITVEAQGFLTRSTRIRASGDTRFTLWPASSQTGLDAAFTSTLVYSPSSCPAVNTGQAALIRMGDATRTATVVLDQTLQDAEAREAHIEAVAILNATLGGGVTYVFATAPPASGVVFTSELNPQHPTCSAGSEPHRAAASVSLANNEITGGRIAFCSVDAARNVRLVLHELGHTWGLRHSSSEADAMFCTSGRPSRFAAREALAMALMRQRRPGNTWPDSDSALGLALEAGATLEFACGG
;
A
#
# COMPACT_ATOMS: atom_id res chain seq x y z
N ALA A 1 -23.35 -42.69 13.27
CA ALA A 1 -21.92 -42.65 12.92
C ALA A 1 -21.68 -41.32 12.25
N LEU A 2 -20.89 -40.45 12.90
CA LEU A 2 -20.57 -39.11 12.39
C LEU A 2 -19.62 -39.25 11.20
N ALA A 3 -19.94 -38.56 10.10
CA ALA A 3 -19.09 -38.49 8.93
C ALA A 3 -17.77 -37.81 9.33
N SER A 4 -16.66 -38.49 9.03
CA SER A 4 -15.32 -37.94 9.19
C SER A 4 -15.17 -36.69 8.33
N ASP A 5 -14.75 -35.59 8.97
CA ASP A 5 -14.13 -34.46 8.28
C ASP A 5 -12.91 -34.99 7.52
N LEU A 6 -13.08 -35.25 6.23
CA LEU A 6 -11.96 -35.43 5.33
C LEU A 6 -11.26 -34.07 5.23
N PRO A 7 -9.95 -33.97 5.50
CA PRO A 7 -9.22 -32.75 5.21
C PRO A 7 -9.35 -32.48 3.72
N LEU A 8 -9.99 -31.36 3.36
CA LEU A 8 -9.98 -30.84 1.99
C LEU A 8 -8.52 -30.85 1.53
N SER A 9 -8.20 -31.63 0.50
CA SER A 9 -6.87 -31.65 -0.08
C SER A 9 -6.46 -30.20 -0.39
N PRO A 10 -5.21 -29.78 -0.07
CA PRO A 10 -4.78 -28.42 -0.35
C PRO A 10 -5.02 -28.14 -1.83
N THR A 11 -5.65 -27.00 -2.14
CA THR A 11 -5.88 -26.59 -3.53
C THR A 11 -4.55 -26.69 -4.26
N PRO A 12 -4.45 -27.44 -5.37
CA PRO A 12 -3.18 -27.64 -6.06
C PRO A 12 -2.53 -26.29 -6.40
N GLU A 13 -1.22 -26.20 -6.17
CA GLU A 13 -0.40 -25.08 -6.58
C GLU A 13 0.19 -25.34 -7.96
N ILE A 14 0.22 -24.30 -8.79
CA ILE A 14 0.87 -24.26 -10.08
C ILE A 14 2.04 -23.28 -9.99
N THR A 15 3.20 -23.72 -10.45
CA THR A 15 4.35 -22.84 -10.69
C THR A 15 4.30 -22.34 -12.13
N VAL A 16 4.44 -21.03 -12.32
CA VAL A 16 4.48 -20.38 -13.62
C VAL A 16 5.83 -19.67 -13.78
N GLU A 17 6.50 -19.96 -14.87
CA GLU A 17 7.82 -19.43 -15.22
C GLU A 17 7.79 -18.83 -16.62
N ALA A 18 8.46 -17.69 -16.79
CA ALA A 18 8.69 -17.08 -18.09
C ALA A 18 10.02 -16.33 -18.09
N GLN A 19 10.75 -16.39 -19.20
CA GLN A 19 12.02 -15.70 -19.33
C GLN A 19 11.86 -14.18 -19.11
N GLY A 20 12.71 -13.60 -18.26
CA GLY A 20 12.68 -12.17 -17.92
C GLY A 20 11.69 -11.81 -16.80
N PHE A 21 11.06 -12.79 -16.16
CA PHE A 21 10.10 -12.59 -15.07
C PHE A 21 10.48 -13.42 -13.84
N LEU A 22 9.96 -13.03 -12.67
CA LEU A 22 10.03 -13.83 -11.45
C LEU A 22 9.07 -15.01 -11.54
N THR A 23 9.50 -16.15 -10.98
CA THR A 23 8.67 -17.33 -10.82
C THR A 23 7.50 -17.04 -9.87
N ARG A 24 6.30 -17.49 -10.25
CA ARG A 24 5.09 -17.37 -9.43
C ARG A 24 4.54 -18.74 -9.05
N SER A 25 4.29 -18.95 -7.76
CA SER A 25 3.56 -20.10 -7.25
C SER A 25 2.14 -19.67 -6.90
N THR A 26 1.13 -20.21 -7.58
CA THR A 26 -0.27 -19.77 -7.43
C THR A 26 -1.22 -20.95 -7.29
N ARG A 27 -2.26 -20.82 -6.46
CA ARG A 27 -3.29 -21.87 -6.32
C ARG A 27 -4.25 -21.83 -7.51
N ILE A 28 -4.69 -23.00 -7.99
CA ILE A 28 -5.65 -23.10 -9.11
C ILE A 28 -6.91 -22.29 -8.78
N ARG A 29 -7.29 -21.39 -9.70
CA ARG A 29 -8.42 -20.48 -9.56
C ARG A 29 -9.65 -21.07 -10.28
N ALA A 30 -10.80 -21.10 -9.61
CA ALA A 30 -12.07 -21.58 -10.20
C ALA A 30 -12.83 -20.50 -10.99
N SER A 31 -12.46 -19.22 -10.83
CA SER A 31 -13.08 -18.06 -11.48
C SER A 31 -12.05 -17.28 -12.33
N GLY A 32 -12.53 -16.34 -13.17
CA GLY A 32 -11.84 -15.61 -14.25
C GLY A 32 -10.54 -14.84 -13.92
N ASP A 33 -10.01 -15.00 -12.72
CA ASP A 33 -8.69 -14.54 -12.29
C ASP A 33 -7.54 -15.36 -12.90
N THR A 34 -7.74 -16.20 -13.90
CA THR A 34 -6.68 -17.04 -14.48
C THR A 34 -5.64 -16.27 -15.29
N ARG A 35 -5.84 -14.96 -15.51
CA ARG A 35 -4.92 -14.10 -16.26
C ARG A 35 -4.24 -13.11 -15.34
N PHE A 36 -2.92 -13.17 -15.28
CA PHE A 36 -2.08 -12.23 -14.55
C PHE A 36 -0.74 -12.07 -15.27
N THR A 37 -0.05 -10.98 -14.94
CA THR A 37 1.30 -10.64 -15.39
C THR A 37 2.27 -10.91 -14.25
N LEU A 38 3.31 -11.69 -14.54
CA LEU A 38 4.40 -11.95 -13.60
C LEU A 38 5.16 -10.65 -13.28
N TRP A 39 5.80 -10.61 -12.12
CA TRP A 39 6.75 -9.54 -11.81
C TRP A 39 7.90 -9.61 -12.80
N PRO A 40 8.25 -8.54 -13.52
CA PRO A 40 9.42 -8.59 -14.38
C PRO A 40 10.70 -8.62 -13.53
N ALA A 41 11.68 -9.40 -13.95
CA ALA A 41 12.99 -9.41 -13.30
C ALA A 41 13.71 -8.05 -13.48
N SER A 42 13.43 -7.37 -14.59
CA SER A 42 13.81 -5.97 -14.88
C SER A 42 12.86 -5.39 -15.93
N SER A 43 12.74 -4.06 -15.99
CA SER A 43 11.86 -3.37 -16.94
C SER A 43 12.41 -2.01 -17.34
N GLN A 44 11.88 -1.47 -18.44
CA GLN A 44 12.27 -0.14 -18.94
C GLN A 44 11.88 1.01 -17.99
N THR A 45 10.93 0.78 -17.07
CA THR A 45 10.54 1.78 -16.07
C THR A 45 11.51 1.85 -14.89
N GLY A 46 12.49 0.94 -14.83
CA GLY A 46 13.41 0.78 -13.70
C GLY A 46 12.86 -0.11 -12.59
N LEU A 47 11.72 -0.79 -12.79
CA LEU A 47 11.24 -1.81 -11.86
C LEU A 47 12.03 -3.11 -12.08
N ASP A 48 12.60 -3.64 -11.00
CA ASP A 48 13.31 -4.91 -10.93
C ASP A 48 12.88 -5.72 -9.68
N ALA A 49 13.50 -6.88 -9.48
CA ALA A 49 13.21 -7.76 -8.36
C ALA A 49 13.49 -7.09 -6.99
N ALA A 50 14.62 -6.39 -6.85
CA ALA A 50 15.00 -5.77 -5.58
C ALA A 50 14.06 -4.63 -5.21
N PHE A 51 13.69 -3.82 -6.21
CA PHE A 51 12.71 -2.76 -6.09
C PHE A 51 11.34 -3.31 -5.68
N THR A 52 10.87 -4.37 -6.36
CA THR A 52 9.59 -5.01 -6.06
C THR A 52 9.55 -5.57 -4.64
N SER A 53 10.59 -6.30 -4.24
CA SER A 53 10.73 -6.85 -2.88
C SER A 53 10.67 -5.74 -1.82
N THR A 54 11.42 -4.66 -2.05
CA THR A 54 11.48 -3.51 -1.13
C THR A 54 10.15 -2.78 -1.04
N LEU A 55 9.59 -2.38 -2.18
CA LEU A 55 8.41 -1.52 -2.25
C LEU A 55 7.11 -2.24 -1.88
N VAL A 56 7.02 -3.56 -2.09
CA VAL A 56 5.77 -4.31 -1.92
C VAL A 56 5.82 -5.27 -0.73
N TYR A 57 6.96 -5.90 -0.50
CA TYR A 57 7.08 -7.05 0.41
C TYR A 57 8.03 -6.81 1.59
N SER A 58 8.51 -5.60 1.85
CA SER A 58 9.30 -5.32 3.04
C SER A 58 8.47 -4.71 4.18
N PRO A 59 8.91 -4.84 5.44
CA PRO A 59 8.49 -3.93 6.50
C PRO A 59 8.76 -2.48 6.09
N SER A 60 7.88 -1.55 6.48
CA SER A 60 8.09 -0.13 6.18
C SER A 60 9.04 0.50 7.21
N SER A 61 10.33 0.22 7.10
CA SER A 61 11.37 0.90 7.87
C SER A 61 11.88 2.14 7.13
N CYS A 62 12.46 3.09 7.88
CA CYS A 62 13.23 4.18 7.30
C CYS A 62 14.65 4.17 7.89
N PRO A 63 15.73 4.00 7.08
CA PRO A 63 15.70 3.79 5.64
C PRO A 63 15.01 2.47 5.23
N ALA A 64 14.53 2.42 3.99
CA ALA A 64 13.91 1.22 3.44
C ALA A 64 14.92 0.06 3.38
N VAL A 65 14.49 -1.11 3.82
CA VAL A 65 15.28 -2.35 3.73
C VAL A 65 14.66 -3.32 2.75
N ASN A 66 15.48 -4.03 2.00
CA ASN A 66 15.03 -5.09 1.11
C ASN A 66 15.06 -6.44 1.85
N THR A 67 13.95 -6.85 2.47
CA THR A 67 13.86 -8.16 3.11
C THR A 67 12.85 -9.10 2.46
N GLY A 68 11.81 -8.59 1.80
CA GLY A 68 10.77 -9.43 1.19
C GLY A 68 9.97 -10.27 2.21
N GLN A 69 9.98 -9.89 3.49
CA GLN A 69 9.39 -10.68 4.57
C GLN A 69 7.93 -10.37 4.89
N ALA A 70 7.42 -9.22 4.43
CA ALA A 70 6.04 -8.83 4.60
C ALA A 70 5.16 -9.39 3.47
N ALA A 71 3.91 -9.71 3.82
CA ALA A 71 2.91 -10.02 2.82
C ALA A 71 2.45 -8.73 2.11
N LEU A 72 2.09 -8.88 0.84
CA LEU A 72 1.43 -7.84 0.06
C LEU A 72 0.08 -7.53 0.71
N ILE A 73 -0.14 -6.25 1.02
CA ILE A 73 -1.44 -5.72 1.41
C ILE A 73 -1.99 -4.84 0.30
N ARG A 74 -3.30 -4.86 0.13
CA ARG A 74 -4.03 -3.95 -0.75
C ARG A 74 -5.51 -3.98 -0.41
N MET A 75 -6.30 -3.04 -0.92
CA MET A 75 -7.75 -3.14 -0.83
C MET A 75 -8.30 -4.38 -1.56
N GLY A 76 -9.40 -4.93 -1.06
CA GLY A 76 -10.08 -6.10 -1.65
C GLY A 76 -10.63 -5.87 -3.05
N ASP A 77 -10.90 -6.96 -3.77
CA ASP A 77 -11.30 -6.92 -5.20
C ASP A 77 -12.67 -6.28 -5.45
N ALA A 78 -13.52 -6.21 -4.43
CA ALA A 78 -14.80 -5.52 -4.49
C ALA A 78 -14.66 -3.99 -4.32
N THR A 79 -13.53 -3.51 -3.80
CA THR A 79 -13.32 -2.08 -3.59
C THR A 79 -13.21 -1.36 -4.94
N ARG A 80 -14.02 -0.32 -5.10
CA ARG A 80 -14.03 0.57 -6.29
C ARG A 80 -13.66 2.00 -5.93
N THR A 81 -13.85 2.38 -4.67
CA THR A 81 -13.61 3.73 -4.18
C THR A 81 -12.98 3.67 -2.80
N ALA A 82 -11.99 4.54 -2.58
CA ALA A 82 -11.42 4.85 -1.27
C ALA A 82 -11.65 6.33 -0.98
N THR A 83 -12.18 6.66 0.20
CA THR A 83 -12.46 8.05 0.56
C THR A 83 -11.38 8.58 1.48
N VAL A 84 -10.86 9.76 1.17
CA VAL A 84 -9.94 10.53 2.03
C VAL A 84 -10.72 11.68 2.63
N VAL A 85 -10.66 11.84 3.94
CA VAL A 85 -11.34 12.93 4.66
C VAL A 85 -10.36 13.59 5.64
N LEU A 86 -10.56 14.88 5.91
CA LEU A 86 -9.88 15.55 7.02
C LEU A 86 -10.76 15.48 8.27
N ASP A 87 -10.16 15.18 9.41
CA ASP A 87 -10.84 15.23 10.69
C ASP A 87 -10.94 16.66 11.23
N GLN A 88 -11.60 16.83 12.39
CA GLN A 88 -11.83 18.14 13.00
C GLN A 88 -10.55 18.86 13.44
N THR A 89 -9.44 18.14 13.62
CA THR A 89 -8.15 18.73 14.02
C THR A 89 -7.39 19.32 12.82
N LEU A 90 -7.75 18.92 11.60
CA LEU A 90 -7.10 19.35 10.36
C LEU A 90 -8.07 20.10 9.43
N GLN A 91 -8.79 21.10 9.94
CA GLN A 91 -9.69 21.95 9.15
C GLN A 91 -8.96 23.13 8.47
N ASP A 92 -7.81 22.85 7.83
CA ASP A 92 -6.97 23.84 7.15
C ASP A 92 -7.22 23.85 5.63
N ALA A 93 -7.35 25.05 5.05
CA ALA A 93 -7.69 25.19 3.63
C ALA A 93 -6.56 24.74 2.70
N GLU A 94 -5.30 25.05 3.02
CA GLU A 94 -4.15 24.66 2.21
C GLU A 94 -3.89 23.14 2.33
N ALA A 95 -4.06 22.57 3.52
CA ALA A 95 -4.00 21.13 3.71
C ALA A 95 -5.06 20.41 2.86
N ARG A 96 -6.29 20.95 2.80
CA ARG A 96 -7.34 20.42 1.91
C ARG A 96 -6.92 20.43 0.45
N GLU A 97 -6.40 21.54 -0.07
CA GLU A 97 -5.95 21.61 -1.47
C GLU A 97 -4.81 20.61 -1.74
N ALA A 98 -3.85 20.47 -0.81
CA ALA A 98 -2.79 19.48 -0.93
C ALA A 98 -3.32 18.03 -1.00
N HIS A 99 -4.37 17.69 -0.24
CA HIS A 99 -5.02 16.38 -0.32
C HIS A 99 -5.79 16.18 -1.62
N ILE A 100 -6.50 17.20 -2.11
CA ILE A 100 -7.20 17.13 -3.40
C ILE A 100 -6.19 16.91 -4.54
N GLU A 101 -5.08 17.66 -4.54
CA GLU A 101 -4.02 17.52 -5.53
C GLU A 101 -3.34 16.14 -5.46
N ALA A 102 -2.98 15.68 -4.25
CA ALA A 102 -2.37 14.37 -4.06
C ALA A 102 -3.31 13.21 -4.50
N VAL A 103 -4.61 13.31 -4.23
CA VAL A 103 -5.62 12.36 -4.71
C VAL A 103 -5.69 12.36 -6.25
N ALA A 104 -5.64 13.54 -6.88
CA ALA A 104 -5.63 13.64 -8.35
C ALA A 104 -4.38 12.98 -8.96
N ILE A 105 -3.19 13.21 -8.38
CA ILE A 105 -1.93 12.59 -8.81
C ILE A 105 -2.01 11.07 -8.65
N LEU A 106 -2.46 10.58 -7.50
CA LEU A 106 -2.61 9.14 -7.25
C LEU A 106 -3.56 8.49 -8.26
N ASN A 107 -4.72 9.08 -8.51
CA ASN A 107 -5.68 8.57 -9.49
C ASN A 107 -5.10 8.53 -10.92
N ALA A 108 -4.34 9.56 -11.31
CA ALA A 108 -3.65 9.59 -12.60
C ALA A 108 -2.63 8.46 -12.72
N THR A 109 -1.90 8.15 -11.64
CA THR A 109 -0.98 7.01 -11.57
C THR A 109 -1.69 5.66 -11.65
N LEU A 110 -2.83 5.50 -10.98
CA LEU A 110 -3.56 4.24 -10.94
C LEU A 110 -4.19 3.84 -12.28
N GLY A 111 -4.59 4.81 -13.10
CA GLY A 111 -5.24 4.55 -14.40
C GLY A 111 -6.55 3.77 -14.32
N GLY A 112 -7.16 3.67 -13.12
CA GLY A 112 -8.44 3.01 -12.86
C GLY A 112 -8.41 1.87 -11.83
N GLY A 113 -9.53 1.15 -11.70
CA GLY A 113 -9.73 0.06 -10.74
C GLY A 113 -10.31 0.52 -9.40
N VAL A 114 -9.49 1.18 -8.59
CA VAL A 114 -9.93 1.89 -7.38
C VAL A 114 -9.73 3.37 -7.60
N THR A 115 -10.75 4.17 -7.30
CA THR A 115 -10.68 5.63 -7.38
C THR A 115 -10.59 6.21 -5.98
N TYR A 116 -9.59 7.04 -5.72
CA TYR A 116 -9.52 7.84 -4.51
C TYR A 116 -10.40 9.09 -4.66
N VAL A 117 -11.16 9.41 -3.63
CA VAL A 117 -12.04 10.58 -3.61
C VAL A 117 -11.76 11.36 -2.34
N PHE A 118 -11.47 12.65 -2.48
CA PHE A 118 -11.47 13.54 -1.33
C PHE A 118 -12.91 13.96 -1.01
N ALA A 119 -13.33 13.85 0.25
CA ALA A 119 -14.65 14.23 0.70
C ALA A 119 -14.60 15.01 2.02
N THR A 120 -15.66 15.78 2.29
CA THR A 120 -15.79 16.57 3.53
C THR A 120 -16.33 15.75 4.71
N ALA A 121 -16.85 14.55 4.46
CA ALA A 121 -17.37 13.64 5.46
C ALA A 121 -17.20 12.18 5.01
N PRO A 122 -17.02 11.23 5.94
CA PRO A 122 -16.92 9.82 5.59
C PRO A 122 -18.24 9.29 5.04
N PRO A 123 -18.23 8.40 4.03
CA PRO A 123 -19.42 7.70 3.59
C PRO A 123 -19.93 6.72 4.67
N ALA A 124 -21.20 6.31 4.57
CA ALA A 124 -21.79 5.34 5.50
C ALA A 124 -21.13 3.95 5.44
N SER A 125 -20.47 3.61 4.32
CA SER A 125 -19.77 2.35 4.10
C SER A 125 -18.65 2.53 3.09
N GLY A 126 -17.62 1.67 3.16
CA GLY A 126 -16.50 1.65 2.22
C GLY A 126 -15.16 1.85 2.92
N VAL A 127 -14.09 1.92 2.13
CA VAL A 127 -12.73 2.17 2.64
C VAL A 127 -12.57 3.66 2.88
N VAL A 128 -12.21 4.04 4.11
CA VAL A 128 -12.02 5.44 4.52
C VAL A 128 -10.66 5.62 5.16
N PHE A 129 -9.95 6.65 4.73
CA PHE A 129 -8.71 7.13 5.33
C PHE A 129 -8.94 8.54 5.88
N THR A 130 -8.72 8.69 7.19
CA THR A 130 -8.91 9.96 7.88
C THR A 130 -7.56 10.61 8.16
N SER A 131 -7.33 11.80 7.62
CA SER A 131 -6.16 12.61 7.94
C SER A 131 -6.45 13.51 9.15
N GLU A 132 -5.51 13.58 10.08
CA GLU A 132 -5.60 14.33 11.33
C GLU A 132 -4.30 15.09 11.63
N LEU A 133 -4.40 16.14 12.43
CA LEU A 133 -3.27 16.84 13.03
C LEU A 133 -3.04 16.27 14.43
N ASN A 134 -1.96 15.51 14.60
CA ASN A 134 -1.64 14.85 15.85
C ASN A 134 -0.15 15.03 16.20
N PRO A 135 0.23 16.21 16.73
CA PRO A 135 1.62 16.49 17.10
C PRO A 135 2.14 15.62 18.26
N GLN A 136 1.25 14.92 18.97
CA GLN A 136 1.60 13.98 20.04
C GLN A 136 1.73 12.54 19.56
N HIS A 137 1.54 12.27 18.26
CA HIS A 137 1.71 10.93 17.72
C HIS A 137 3.15 10.44 18.02
N PRO A 138 3.35 9.20 18.50
CA PRO A 138 4.67 8.73 18.93
C PRO A 138 5.78 8.90 17.88
N THR A 139 5.42 8.77 16.60
CA THR A 139 6.34 8.95 15.46
C THR A 139 6.88 10.39 15.37
N CYS A 140 6.12 11.41 15.75
CA CYS A 140 6.52 12.83 15.66
C CYS A 140 7.74 13.17 16.52
N SER A 141 8.01 12.36 17.54
CA SER A 141 9.16 12.51 18.44
C SER A 141 10.15 11.34 18.36
N ALA A 142 9.93 10.39 17.44
CA ALA A 142 10.77 9.20 17.35
C ALA A 142 12.05 9.48 16.54
N GLY A 143 13.20 9.04 17.06
CA GLY A 143 14.49 9.06 16.36
C GLY A 143 15.24 10.39 16.40
N SER A 144 16.40 10.42 15.73
CA SER A 144 17.26 11.60 15.60
C SER A 144 16.79 12.58 14.52
N GLU A 145 15.94 12.13 13.60
CA GLU A 145 15.23 12.96 12.63
C GLU A 145 13.72 12.83 12.90
N PRO A 146 13.03 13.93 13.25
CA PRO A 146 11.61 13.84 13.57
C PRO A 146 10.81 13.46 12.33
N HIS A 147 10.04 12.37 12.42
CA HIS A 147 9.03 12.06 11.42
C HIS A 147 8.01 13.19 11.35
N ARG A 148 7.50 13.46 10.15
CA ARG A 148 6.53 14.54 9.90
C ARG A 148 5.10 14.06 9.71
N ALA A 149 4.95 12.77 9.42
CA ALA A 149 3.67 12.10 9.34
C ALA A 149 3.81 10.60 9.64
N ALA A 150 2.68 9.96 9.88
CA ALA A 150 2.56 8.51 9.84
C ALA A 150 1.22 8.11 9.21
N ALA A 151 1.25 7.14 8.30
CA ALA A 151 0.06 6.45 7.83
C ALA A 151 -0.14 5.17 8.65
N SER A 152 -1.38 4.85 8.97
CA SER A 152 -1.78 3.61 9.63
C SER A 152 -2.94 3.00 8.88
N VAL A 153 -2.79 1.79 8.36
CA VAL A 153 -3.84 1.08 7.63
C VAL A 153 -4.45 -0.02 8.49
N SER A 154 -5.78 -0.09 8.51
CA SER A 154 -6.54 -1.16 9.14
C SER A 154 -6.64 -2.34 8.17
N LEU A 155 -6.42 -3.54 8.70
CA LEU A 155 -6.36 -4.77 7.92
C LEU A 155 -7.42 -5.77 8.38
N ALA A 156 -8.02 -6.46 7.40
CA ALA A 156 -8.77 -7.69 7.61
C ALA A 156 -8.37 -8.69 6.53
N ASN A 157 -7.83 -9.85 6.89
CA ASN A 157 -7.35 -10.86 5.92
C ASN A 157 -6.31 -10.30 4.92
N ASN A 158 -5.39 -9.45 5.37
CA ASN A 158 -4.42 -8.71 4.54
C ASN A 158 -5.05 -7.68 3.57
N GLU A 159 -6.37 -7.51 3.59
CA GLU A 159 -7.04 -6.44 2.86
C GLU A 159 -7.04 -5.14 3.65
N ILE A 160 -6.74 -4.05 2.97
CA ILE A 160 -6.88 -2.70 3.53
C ILE A 160 -8.37 -2.35 3.58
N THR A 161 -8.87 -2.10 4.79
CA THR A 161 -10.28 -1.77 5.04
C THR A 161 -10.50 -0.30 5.43
N GLY A 162 -9.42 0.43 5.70
CA GLY A 162 -9.43 1.85 6.06
C GLY A 162 -8.11 2.25 6.69
N GLY A 163 -8.08 3.41 7.34
CA GLY A 163 -6.90 3.85 8.07
C GLY A 163 -6.92 5.30 8.51
N ARG A 164 -5.75 5.77 8.95
CA ARG A 164 -5.50 7.14 9.39
C ARG A 164 -4.19 7.65 8.82
N ILE A 165 -4.10 8.97 8.67
CA ILE A 165 -2.86 9.68 8.39
C ILE A 165 -2.69 10.75 9.46
N ALA A 166 -1.72 10.57 10.35
CA ALA A 166 -1.41 11.53 11.40
C ALA A 166 -0.28 12.45 10.93
N PHE A 167 -0.56 13.75 10.83
CA PHE A 167 0.46 14.76 10.55
C PHE A 167 0.96 15.39 11.85
N CYS A 168 2.27 15.57 11.97
CA CYS A 168 2.89 16.15 13.16
C CYS A 168 2.76 17.67 13.22
N SER A 169 2.50 18.32 12.08
CA SER A 169 2.26 19.76 11.98
C SER A 169 1.37 20.10 10.79
N VAL A 170 0.74 21.27 10.82
CA VAL A 170 -0.08 21.75 9.69
C VAL A 170 0.77 21.93 8.42
N ASP A 171 2.02 22.39 8.56
CA ASP A 171 2.95 22.52 7.42
C ASP A 171 3.29 21.17 6.78
N ALA A 172 3.28 20.07 7.55
CA ALA A 172 3.42 18.73 7.00
C ALA A 172 2.18 18.36 6.16
N ALA A 173 0.98 18.65 6.67
CA ALA A 173 -0.29 18.37 5.98
C ALA A 173 -0.53 19.24 4.73
N ARG A 174 0.12 20.41 4.64
CA ARG A 174 0.11 21.29 3.46
C ARG A 174 1.08 20.86 2.37
N ASN A 175 2.02 19.97 2.69
CA ASN A 175 3.02 19.51 1.72
C ASN A 175 2.45 18.39 0.85
N VAL A 176 2.03 18.71 -0.38
CA VAL A 176 1.48 17.76 -1.35
C VAL A 176 2.35 16.52 -1.56
N ARG A 177 3.68 16.64 -1.50
CA ARG A 177 4.61 15.50 -1.69
C ARG A 177 4.52 14.52 -0.52
N LEU A 178 4.42 15.04 0.70
CA LEU A 178 4.25 14.23 1.89
C LEU A 178 2.85 13.61 1.91
N VAL A 179 1.80 14.37 1.60
CA VAL A 179 0.43 13.84 1.50
C VAL A 179 0.37 12.71 0.45
N LEU A 180 0.99 12.90 -0.72
CA LEU A 180 1.06 11.88 -1.76
C LEU A 180 1.79 10.60 -1.29
N HIS A 181 2.89 10.76 -0.54
CA HIS A 181 3.62 9.65 0.07
C HIS A 181 2.74 8.85 1.04
N GLU A 182 2.06 9.54 1.96
CA GLU A 182 1.15 8.88 2.91
C GLU A 182 -0.01 8.18 2.19
N LEU A 183 -0.57 8.80 1.13
CA LEU A 183 -1.58 8.14 0.31
C LEU A 183 -1.02 6.90 -0.42
N GLY A 184 0.25 6.87 -0.79
CA GLY A 184 0.91 5.67 -1.30
C GLY A 184 0.91 4.52 -0.28
N HIS A 185 1.09 4.80 1.00
CA HIS A 185 0.93 3.78 2.06
C HIS A 185 -0.49 3.28 2.16
N THR A 186 -1.50 4.14 2.00
CA THR A 186 -2.92 3.71 1.99
C THR A 186 -3.26 2.77 0.82
N TRP A 187 -2.49 2.83 -0.27
CA TRP A 187 -2.59 1.87 -1.39
C TRP A 187 -1.97 0.50 -1.06
N GLY A 188 -1.03 0.48 -0.11
CA GLY A 188 -0.27 -0.70 0.30
C GLY A 188 1.22 -0.65 -0.07
N LEU A 189 1.72 0.48 -0.59
CA LEU A 189 3.15 0.65 -0.86
C LEU A 189 3.96 0.76 0.44
N ARG A 190 5.17 0.24 0.42
CA ARG A 190 6.22 0.41 1.44
C ARG A 190 7.12 1.58 1.05
N HIS A 191 8.12 1.86 1.87
CA HIS A 191 9.14 2.82 1.47
C HIS A 191 9.99 2.31 0.31
N SER A 192 10.33 3.20 -0.61
CA SER A 192 11.41 3.02 -1.58
C SER A 192 12.76 3.36 -0.95
N SER A 193 13.82 2.72 -1.44
CA SER A 193 15.21 3.06 -1.13
C SER A 193 15.79 4.20 -1.98
N SER A 194 15.01 4.76 -2.90
CA SER A 194 15.50 5.75 -3.87
C SER A 194 14.79 7.10 -3.74
N GLU A 195 15.58 8.16 -3.62
CA GLU A 195 15.14 9.57 -3.52
C GLU A 195 14.32 10.05 -4.73
N ALA A 196 14.42 9.35 -5.85
CA ALA A 196 13.70 9.64 -7.08
C ALA A 196 12.24 9.15 -7.08
N ASP A 197 11.80 8.48 -6.01
CA ASP A 197 10.47 7.88 -5.87
C ASP A 197 9.62 8.63 -4.84
N ALA A 198 8.31 8.70 -5.10
CA ALA A 198 7.37 9.31 -4.16
C ALA A 198 7.39 8.58 -2.81
N MET A 199 7.62 7.26 -2.81
CA MET A 199 7.70 6.44 -1.62
C MET A 199 9.05 6.50 -0.90
N PHE A 200 9.99 7.38 -1.25
CA PHE A 200 11.20 7.57 -0.44
C PHE A 200 10.86 8.07 0.98
N CYS A 201 11.48 7.53 2.02
CA CYS A 201 11.00 7.71 3.39
C CYS A 201 11.43 9.01 4.08
N THR A 202 12.33 9.81 3.48
CA THR A 202 12.82 11.08 4.03
C THR A 202 12.50 12.26 3.09
N SER A 203 13.11 13.43 3.31
CA SER A 203 12.95 14.63 2.47
C SER A 203 13.33 14.41 1.01
N GLY A 204 12.97 15.38 0.16
CA GLY A 204 13.43 15.44 -1.23
C GLY A 204 12.58 14.67 -2.23
N ARG A 205 11.51 14.00 -1.77
CA ARG A 205 10.57 13.24 -2.60
C ARG A 205 10.08 14.04 -3.82
N PRO A 206 9.85 13.40 -4.97
CA PRO A 206 9.19 14.02 -6.12
C PRO A 206 7.70 14.27 -5.84
N SER A 207 7.07 15.12 -6.66
CA SER A 207 5.63 15.41 -6.61
C SER A 207 4.77 14.43 -7.40
N ARG A 208 5.31 13.27 -7.79
CA ARG A 208 4.60 12.24 -8.55
C ARG A 208 5.25 10.88 -8.34
N PHE A 209 4.47 9.82 -8.47
CA PHE A 209 5.00 8.47 -8.54
C PHE A 209 5.90 8.29 -9.78
N ALA A 210 7.04 7.65 -9.61
CA ALA A 210 7.90 7.23 -10.70
C ALA A 210 7.22 6.15 -11.56
N ALA A 211 7.68 5.97 -12.80
CA ALA A 211 7.11 4.97 -13.71
C ALA A 211 7.20 3.53 -13.15
N ARG A 212 8.26 3.22 -12.38
CA ARG A 212 8.41 1.94 -11.68
C ARG A 212 7.40 1.76 -10.54
N GLU A 213 7.09 2.82 -9.79
CA GLU A 213 6.05 2.77 -8.75
C GLU A 213 4.68 2.55 -9.39
N ALA A 214 4.35 3.27 -10.46
CA ALA A 214 3.12 3.08 -11.21
C ALA A 214 2.94 1.66 -11.73
N LEU A 215 4.01 1.07 -12.31
CA LEU A 215 4.01 -0.31 -12.77
C LEU A 215 3.82 -1.29 -11.59
N ALA A 216 4.47 -1.05 -10.45
CA ALA A 216 4.29 -1.87 -9.26
C ALA A 216 2.83 -1.86 -8.80
N MET A 217 2.21 -0.68 -8.70
CA MET A 217 0.81 -0.52 -8.29
C MET A 217 -0.16 -1.26 -9.23
N ALA A 218 0.07 -1.18 -10.54
CA ALA A 218 -0.74 -1.90 -11.53
C ALA A 218 -0.61 -3.42 -11.41
N LEU A 219 0.59 -3.92 -11.13
CA LEU A 219 0.86 -5.35 -10.96
C LEU A 219 0.36 -5.86 -9.60
N MET A 220 0.43 -5.08 -8.52
CA MET A 220 -0.10 -5.44 -7.20
C MET A 220 -1.58 -5.85 -7.27
N ARG A 221 -2.38 -5.16 -8.10
CA ARG A 221 -3.81 -5.49 -8.30
C ARG A 221 -4.07 -6.88 -8.86
N GLN A 222 -3.09 -7.49 -9.51
CA GLN A 222 -3.21 -8.83 -10.11
C GLN A 222 -2.83 -9.95 -9.11
N ARG A 223 -2.40 -9.57 -7.91
CA ARG A 223 -2.09 -10.49 -6.80
C ARG A 223 -3.18 -10.45 -5.76
N ARG A 224 -3.33 -11.54 -5.02
CA ARG A 224 -4.20 -11.58 -3.85
C ARG A 224 -3.55 -10.85 -2.67
N PRO A 225 -4.32 -10.16 -1.83
CA PRO A 225 -3.87 -9.79 -0.50
C PRO A 225 -3.28 -11.02 0.21
N GLY A 226 -2.15 -10.86 0.88
CA GLY A 226 -1.44 -11.95 1.53
C GLY A 226 -0.43 -12.70 0.64
N ASN A 227 -0.33 -12.38 -0.65
CA ASN A 227 0.74 -12.90 -1.51
C ASN A 227 2.12 -12.51 -0.91
N THR A 228 3.10 -13.43 -0.96
CA THR A 228 4.43 -13.23 -0.37
C THR A 228 5.54 -13.22 -1.42
N TRP A 229 6.69 -12.67 -1.08
CA TRP A 229 7.87 -12.66 -1.93
C TRP A 229 8.37 -14.10 -2.22
N PRO A 230 8.85 -14.44 -3.43
CA PRO A 230 8.99 -13.56 -4.60
C PRO A 230 7.74 -13.35 -5.47
N ASP A 231 6.74 -14.23 -5.40
CA ASP A 231 5.39 -14.04 -5.97
C ASP A 231 4.52 -15.28 -5.62
N SER A 232 4.27 -15.55 -4.34
CA SER A 232 3.69 -16.82 -3.87
C SER A 232 2.34 -16.65 -3.18
N ASP A 233 1.41 -17.54 -3.52
CA ASP A 233 0.13 -17.71 -2.82
C ASP A 233 0.20 -18.75 -1.69
N SER A 234 1.37 -19.32 -1.41
CA SER A 234 1.52 -20.44 -0.47
C SER A 234 1.09 -20.11 0.96
N ALA A 235 1.31 -18.85 1.38
CA ALA A 235 0.89 -18.34 2.69
C ALA A 235 -0.57 -17.86 2.74
N LEU A 236 -1.35 -17.96 1.65
CA LEU A 236 -2.76 -17.58 1.66
C LEU A 236 -3.54 -18.47 2.64
N GLY A 237 -3.97 -17.88 3.75
CA GLY A 237 -4.61 -18.57 4.88
C GLY A 237 -3.98 -18.20 6.23
N LEU A 238 -2.75 -17.69 6.25
CA LEU A 238 -2.17 -16.99 7.40
C LEU A 238 -2.67 -15.55 7.38
N ALA A 239 -3.96 -15.36 7.67
CA ALA A 239 -4.55 -14.04 7.78
C ALA A 239 -3.95 -13.32 8.98
N LEU A 240 -3.57 -12.05 8.81
CA LEU A 240 -3.44 -11.16 9.96
C LEU A 240 -4.77 -11.12 10.70
N GLU A 241 -4.73 -11.10 12.03
CA GLU A 241 -5.94 -11.03 12.85
C GLU A 241 -6.83 -9.87 12.41
N ALA A 242 -8.14 -10.10 12.38
CA ALA A 242 -9.09 -9.05 12.03
C ALA A 242 -8.93 -7.87 13.00
N GLY A 243 -8.67 -6.68 12.45
CA GLY A 243 -8.41 -5.48 13.25
C GLY A 243 -6.93 -5.16 13.45
N ALA A 244 -6.01 -5.93 12.85
CA ALA A 244 -4.60 -5.55 12.80
C ALA A 244 -4.43 -4.16 12.17
N THR A 245 -3.55 -3.34 12.76
CA THR A 245 -3.16 -2.05 12.21
C THR A 245 -1.69 -2.11 11.83
N LEU A 246 -1.36 -1.58 10.65
CA LEU A 246 0.00 -1.47 10.17
C LEU A 246 0.37 -0.02 9.99
N GLU A 247 1.38 0.41 10.72
CA GLU A 247 1.87 1.79 10.75
C GLU A 247 3.12 1.96 9.88
N PHE A 248 3.23 3.14 9.29
CA PHE A 248 4.29 3.60 8.41
C PHE A 248 4.73 4.96 8.92
N ALA A 249 5.96 5.07 9.44
CA ALA A 249 6.48 6.33 9.99
C ALA A 249 7.41 7.02 8.98
N CYS A 250 7.15 8.29 8.68
CA CYS A 250 7.68 8.96 7.50
C CYS A 250 8.46 10.22 7.86
N GLY A 251 9.75 10.26 7.49
CA GLY A 251 10.66 11.38 7.70
C GLY A 251 10.32 12.61 6.84
N GLY A 252 10.84 13.77 7.25
CA GLY A 252 10.60 15.07 6.61
C GLY A 252 11.57 15.40 5.51
#